data_AF-A0A2H0YP01-F1
#
_entry.id   AF-A0A2H0YP01-F1
#
_cell.length_a   1.000
_cell.length_b   1.000
_cell.length_c   1.000
_cell.angle_alpha   90.00
_cell.angle_beta   90.00
_cell.angle_gamma   90.00
#
_symmetry.space_group_name_H-M   'P 1'
#
loop_
_entity.id
_entity.type
_entity.pdbx_description
1 polymer ?
#
loop_
_entity_poly.entity_id
_entity_poly.type
_entity_poly.pdbx_seq_one_letter_code
_entity_poly.pdbx_strand_id
1 'polypeptide(L)'
;MKKIIWTIVGLIVVGLLIWFFAGRGIPEITTPIGPTSGEEEEVVAPEVAPEGETAPAAEKTPIETAFEKAKDVEIIGTKAKIVDVVLRPVLKSLFDVIVDEEVIVGVKMREEFGPMLTYAFNRKVTETERDTIISGLEAVGVKTIDRTEKVITVQKGSDMWVITFYLNNEQKSGLEITF
;
A
#
# COMPACT_ATOMS: atom_id res chain seq x y z
N MET A 1 15.64 -35.61 -12.21
CA MET A 1 15.21 -35.51 -10.79
C MET A 1 15.21 -34.08 -10.25
N LYS A 2 16.26 -33.26 -10.43
CA LYS A 2 16.31 -31.85 -9.93
C LYS A 2 15.16 -30.94 -10.41
N LYS A 3 14.69 -31.08 -11.67
CA LYS A 3 13.60 -30.25 -12.20
C LYS A 3 12.24 -30.52 -11.52
N ILE A 4 11.96 -31.78 -11.17
CA ILE A 4 10.71 -32.18 -10.50
C ILE A 4 10.68 -31.64 -9.06
N ILE A 5 11.84 -31.62 -8.38
CA ILE A 5 11.96 -31.06 -7.02
C ILE A 5 11.64 -29.55 -7.02
N TRP A 6 12.10 -28.79 -8.01
CA TRP A 6 11.79 -27.36 -8.12
C TRP A 6 10.31 -27.08 -8.42
N THR A 7 9.65 -27.94 -9.21
CA THR A 7 8.22 -27.81 -9.46
C THR A 7 7.39 -28.12 -8.22
N ILE A 8 7.79 -29.10 -7.42
CA ILE A 8 7.13 -29.45 -6.15
C ILE A 8 7.32 -28.32 -5.12
N VAL A 9 8.53 -27.75 -5.01
CA VAL A 9 8.78 -26.61 -4.13
C VAL A 9 7.97 -25.38 -4.55
N GLY A 10 7.87 -25.11 -5.85
CA GLY A 10 7.02 -24.02 -6.37
C GLY A 10 5.53 -24.19 -6.02
N LEU A 11 5.00 -25.41 -6.14
CA LEU A 11 3.61 -25.71 -5.77
C LEU A 11 3.35 -25.57 -4.27
N ILE A 12 4.30 -25.96 -3.42
CA ILE A 12 4.18 -25.81 -1.96
C ILE A 12 4.19 -24.32 -1.57
N VAL A 13 5.03 -23.50 -2.20
CA VAL A 13 5.09 -22.06 -1.94
C VAL A 13 3.80 -21.36 -2.37
N VAL A 14 3.24 -21.72 -3.53
CA VAL A 14 1.94 -21.17 -3.98
C VAL A 14 0.79 -21.63 -3.07
N GLY A 15 0.79 -22.90 -2.63
CA GLY A 15 -0.20 -23.40 -1.68
C GLY A 15 -0.12 -22.72 -0.31
N LEU A 16 1.09 -22.44 0.19
CA LEU A 16 1.31 -21.71 1.44
C LEU A 16 0.87 -20.25 1.33
N LEU A 17 1.07 -19.60 0.18
CA LEU A 17 0.57 -18.25 -0.07
C LEU A 17 -0.97 -18.23 -0.06
N ILE A 18 -1.63 -19.16 -0.76
CA ILE A 18 -3.10 -19.24 -0.77
C ILE A 18 -3.66 -19.50 0.64
N TRP A 19 -3.02 -20.39 1.43
CA TRP A 19 -3.42 -20.63 2.81
C TRP A 19 -3.17 -19.41 3.73
N PHE A 20 -2.06 -18.70 3.54
CA PHE A 20 -1.75 -17.49 4.30
C PHE A 20 -2.73 -16.34 4.03
N PHE A 21 -3.26 -16.23 2.80
CA PHE A 21 -4.32 -15.27 2.47
C PHE A 21 -5.72 -15.75 2.87
N ALA A 22 -6.02 -17.06 2.78
CA ALA A 22 -7.32 -17.60 3.19
C ALA A 22 -7.52 -17.65 4.72
N GLY A 23 -6.45 -17.67 5.51
CA GLY A 23 -6.50 -17.65 6.98
C GLY A 23 -6.74 -16.25 7.59
N ARG A 24 -6.69 -15.18 6.80
CA ARG A 24 -7.11 -13.84 7.23
C ARG A 24 -8.59 -13.69 6.94
N GLY A 25 -9.39 -14.10 7.93
CA GLY A 25 -10.84 -14.05 7.93
C GLY A 25 -11.37 -12.72 7.39
N ILE A 26 -12.28 -12.83 6.43
CA ILE A 26 -13.23 -11.79 6.08
C ILE A 26 -13.99 -11.45 7.37
N PRO A 27 -14.10 -10.18 7.79
CA PRO A 27 -14.97 -9.85 8.91
C PRO A 27 -16.41 -10.20 8.51
N GLU A 28 -16.96 -11.26 9.11
CA GLU A 28 -18.40 -11.52 9.10
C GLU A 28 -19.10 -10.30 9.69
N ILE A 29 -19.83 -9.55 8.86
CA ILE A 29 -20.79 -8.57 9.33
C ILE A 29 -21.95 -9.37 9.94
N THR A 30 -21.85 -9.63 11.23
CA THR A 30 -22.93 -10.15 12.06
C THR A 30 -23.91 -9.00 12.33
N THR A 31 -24.95 -8.91 11.51
CA THR A 31 -26.15 -8.15 11.89
C THR A 31 -26.93 -9.00 12.89
N PRO A 32 -27.12 -8.57 14.16
CA PRO A 32 -27.98 -9.29 15.07
C PRO A 32 -29.44 -9.16 14.61
N ILE A 33 -30.00 -10.33 14.29
CA ILE A 33 -31.43 -10.58 14.15
C ILE A 33 -32.07 -10.19 15.49
N GLY A 34 -33.03 -9.27 15.46
CA GLY A 34 -33.59 -8.64 16.65
C GLY A 34 -34.44 -9.56 17.52
N PRO A 35 -34.90 -9.07 18.69
CA PRO A 35 -36.07 -9.59 19.36
C PRO A 35 -37.31 -8.77 18.95
N THR A 36 -38.27 -9.45 18.33
CA THR A 36 -39.68 -9.06 18.37
C THR A 36 -40.19 -9.25 19.80
N SER A 37 -40.68 -8.17 20.39
CA SER A 37 -41.67 -8.11 21.48
C SER A 37 -42.10 -6.64 21.48
N GLY A 38 -43.29 -6.25 21.03
CA GLY A 38 -44.58 -6.62 21.61
C GLY A 38 -44.98 -5.51 22.58
N GLU A 39 -46.09 -4.83 22.27
CA GLU A 39 -46.85 -3.82 23.04
C GLU A 39 -46.61 -2.31 22.80
N GLU A 40 -47.61 -1.73 22.12
CA GLU A 40 -48.39 -0.51 22.46
C GLU A 40 -47.70 0.87 22.52
N GLU A 41 -47.98 1.74 21.55
CA GLU A 41 -48.89 2.89 21.74
C GLU A 41 -49.23 3.60 20.41
N GLU A 42 -50.27 4.42 20.45
CA GLU A 42 -51.25 4.74 19.42
C GLU A 42 -51.07 6.19 18.87
N VAL A 43 -51.39 6.41 17.58
CA VAL A 43 -51.84 7.66 16.89
C VAL A 43 -50.90 8.92 16.89
N VAL A 44 -50.65 9.73 15.84
CA VAL A 44 -51.47 10.35 14.77
C VAL A 44 -50.57 10.96 13.66
N ALA A 45 -51.00 10.81 12.38
CA ALA A 45 -50.81 11.64 11.17
C ALA A 45 -49.45 11.82 10.44
N PRO A 46 -49.46 11.99 9.10
CA PRO A 46 -48.30 11.89 8.22
C PRO A 46 -47.74 13.27 7.85
N GLU A 47 -46.45 13.51 8.11
CA GLU A 47 -45.78 14.69 7.56
C GLU A 47 -44.32 14.38 7.18
N VAL A 48 -44.07 14.57 5.88
CA VAL A 48 -42.80 14.90 5.22
C VAL A 48 -41.60 13.98 5.48
N ALA A 49 -41.32 13.12 4.50
CA ALA A 49 -39.99 12.55 4.32
C ALA A 49 -38.98 13.71 4.13
N PRO A 50 -37.95 13.86 4.98
CA PRO A 50 -36.80 14.65 4.58
C PRO A 50 -36.03 13.83 3.56
N GLU A 51 -35.90 14.44 2.39
CA GLU A 51 -35.02 14.04 1.31
C GLU A 51 -33.61 13.71 1.85
N GLY A 52 -33.07 12.59 1.39
CA GLY A 52 -31.63 12.40 1.19
C GLY A 52 -30.74 12.73 2.38
N GLU A 53 -30.72 11.85 3.37
CA GLU A 53 -29.58 11.76 4.29
C GLU A 53 -28.38 11.26 3.48
N THR A 54 -27.72 12.19 2.79
CA THR A 54 -26.42 11.95 2.17
C THR A 54 -25.48 11.73 3.33
N ALA A 55 -25.06 10.49 3.54
CA ALA A 55 -24.07 10.16 4.56
C ALA A 55 -22.92 11.18 4.49
N PRO A 56 -22.46 11.73 5.63
CA PRO A 56 -21.37 12.68 5.62
C PRO A 56 -20.17 12.02 4.93
N ALA A 57 -19.67 12.66 3.87
CA ALA A 57 -18.47 12.20 3.19
C ALA A 57 -17.36 12.05 4.23
N ALA A 58 -16.79 10.85 4.33
CA ALA A 58 -15.70 10.57 5.26
C ALA A 58 -14.60 11.62 5.10
N GLU A 59 -14.19 12.25 6.21
CA GLU A 59 -13.16 13.27 6.17
C GLU A 59 -11.82 12.66 5.76
N LYS A 60 -11.17 13.22 4.75
CA LYS A 60 -9.89 12.72 4.26
C LYS A 60 -8.80 12.93 5.30
N THR A 61 -7.98 11.92 5.50
CA THR A 61 -6.80 12.00 6.35
C THR A 61 -5.77 12.99 5.77
N PRO A 62 -4.83 13.51 6.60
CA PRO A 62 -3.73 14.33 6.12
C PRO A 62 -2.88 13.63 5.04
N ILE A 63 -2.69 12.31 5.17
CA ILE A 63 -1.93 11.50 4.20
C ILE A 63 -2.66 11.48 2.84
N GLU A 64 -3.96 11.18 2.83
CA GLU A 64 -4.77 11.18 1.61
C GLU A 64 -4.78 12.56 0.96
N THR A 65 -4.97 13.61 1.75
CA THR A 65 -4.92 15.00 1.28
C THR A 65 -3.55 15.34 0.69
N ALA A 66 -2.46 14.93 1.33
CA ALA A 66 -1.11 15.15 0.83
C ALA A 66 -0.86 14.35 -0.47
N PHE A 67 -1.36 13.13 -0.57
CA PHE A 67 -1.25 12.27 -1.74
C PHE A 67 -2.09 12.75 -2.93
N GLU A 68 -3.28 13.29 -2.70
CA GLU A 68 -4.11 13.88 -3.76
C GLU A 68 -3.45 15.11 -4.37
N LYS A 69 -2.83 15.94 -3.53
CA LYS A 69 -2.02 17.08 -3.98
C LYS A 69 -0.73 16.65 -4.67
N ALA A 70 -0.32 15.37 -4.56
CA ALA A 70 0.84 14.86 -5.26
C ALA A 70 0.50 14.67 -6.74
N LYS A 71 1.41 15.12 -7.59
CA LYS A 71 1.39 14.83 -9.03
C LYS A 71 2.57 13.91 -9.30
N ASP A 72 2.31 12.89 -10.11
CA ASP A 72 3.37 12.02 -10.61
C ASP A 72 4.14 12.81 -11.68
N VAL A 73 5.44 13.03 -11.46
CA VAL A 73 6.27 13.83 -12.38
C VAL A 73 7.05 12.93 -13.33
N GLU A 74 7.45 13.47 -14.48
CA GLU A 74 8.35 12.76 -15.39
C GLU A 74 9.77 12.77 -14.85
N ILE A 75 10.45 11.63 -14.89
CA ILE A 75 11.86 11.50 -14.50
C ILE A 75 12.73 11.91 -15.68
N ILE A 76 13.68 12.80 -15.46
CA ILE A 76 14.60 13.30 -16.49
C ILE A 76 15.92 12.52 -16.43
N GLY A 77 16.48 12.31 -15.24
CA GLY A 77 17.80 11.73 -15.06
C GLY A 77 17.89 10.24 -15.36
N THR A 78 18.92 9.82 -16.11
CA THR A 78 19.12 8.40 -16.47
C THR A 78 19.28 7.50 -15.24
N LYS A 79 20.05 7.92 -14.24
CA LYS A 79 20.21 7.15 -12.99
C LYS A 79 18.89 7.02 -12.23
N ALA A 80 18.15 8.13 -12.11
CA ALA A 80 16.83 8.14 -11.49
C ALA A 80 15.86 7.18 -12.22
N LYS A 81 15.88 7.14 -13.55
CA LYS A 81 15.08 6.20 -14.35
C LYS A 81 15.42 4.75 -14.01
N ILE A 82 16.71 4.41 -13.90
CA ILE A 82 17.16 3.06 -13.54
C ILE A 82 16.64 2.67 -12.16
N VAL A 83 16.74 3.58 -11.19
CA VAL A 83 16.24 3.36 -9.83
C VAL A 83 14.72 3.18 -9.83
N ASP A 84 13.98 4.06 -10.51
CA ASP A 84 12.52 4.00 -10.57
C ASP A 84 12.00 2.73 -11.25
N VAL A 85 12.64 2.27 -12.32
CA VAL A 85 12.31 1.01 -13.01
C VAL A 85 12.40 -0.20 -12.07
N VAL A 86 13.31 -0.16 -11.09
CA VAL A 86 13.48 -1.24 -10.10
C VAL A 86 12.51 -1.07 -8.94
N LEU A 87 12.38 0.15 -8.43
CA LEU A 87 11.68 0.44 -7.18
C LEU A 87 10.16 0.58 -7.37
N ARG A 88 9.71 1.34 -8.37
CA ARG A 88 8.30 1.67 -8.57
C ARG A 88 7.41 0.42 -8.73
N PRO A 89 7.80 -0.65 -9.44
CA PRO A 89 7.00 -1.87 -9.51
C PRO A 89 6.79 -2.53 -8.14
N VAL A 90 7.83 -2.55 -7.29
CA VAL A 90 7.73 -3.08 -5.92
C VAL A 90 6.75 -2.23 -5.12
N LEU A 91 6.87 -0.90 -5.18
CA LEU A 91 5.95 -0.01 -4.45
C LEU A 91 4.50 -0.18 -4.92
N LYS A 92 4.26 -0.20 -6.24
CA LYS A 92 2.92 -0.37 -6.80
C LYS A 92 2.28 -1.69 -6.38
N SER A 93 3.05 -2.77 -6.30
CA SER A 93 2.53 -4.08 -5.85
C SER A 93 1.99 -4.08 -4.42
N LEU A 94 2.38 -3.10 -3.59
CA LEU A 94 2.02 -2.97 -2.18
C LEU A 94 0.93 -1.94 -1.90
N PHE A 95 0.84 -0.90 -2.73
CA PHE A 95 -0.01 0.26 -2.46
C PHE A 95 -1.10 0.48 -3.51
N ASP A 96 -0.93 0.00 -4.74
CA ASP A 96 -2.01 0.03 -5.72
C ASP A 96 -3.02 -1.07 -5.38
N VAL A 97 -4.30 -0.72 -5.40
CA VAL A 97 -5.41 -1.64 -5.08
C VAL A 97 -6.28 -1.80 -6.32
N ILE A 98 -6.68 -3.03 -6.62
CA ILE A 98 -7.61 -3.32 -7.73
C ILE A 98 -9.00 -3.50 -7.13
N VAL A 99 -9.94 -2.63 -7.52
CA VAL A 99 -11.35 -2.71 -7.13
C VAL A 99 -12.17 -2.63 -8.41
N ASP A 100 -13.07 -3.60 -8.64
CA ASP A 100 -13.96 -3.63 -9.80
C ASP A 100 -13.23 -3.40 -11.15
N GLU A 101 -12.07 -4.06 -11.33
CA GLU A 101 -11.19 -3.95 -12.51
C GLU A 101 -10.49 -2.58 -12.69
N GLU A 102 -10.72 -1.62 -11.80
CA GLU A 102 -10.02 -0.34 -11.76
C GLU A 102 -8.82 -0.38 -10.81
N VAL A 103 -7.71 0.22 -11.24
CA VAL A 103 -6.50 0.37 -10.41
C VAL A 103 -6.57 1.69 -9.64
N ILE A 104 -6.76 1.59 -8.32
CA ILE A 104 -6.60 2.71 -7.40
C ILE A 104 -5.11 2.90 -7.16
N VAL A 105 -4.56 3.98 -7.72
CA VAL A 105 -3.13 4.32 -7.61
C VAL A 105 -2.80 4.69 -6.16
N GLY A 106 -1.88 3.95 -5.55
CA GLY A 106 -1.38 4.20 -4.20
C GLY A 106 0.04 4.76 -4.14
N VAL A 107 0.71 4.90 -5.29
CA VAL A 107 2.07 5.44 -5.39
C VAL A 107 2.15 6.58 -6.41
N LYS A 108 2.72 7.71 -6.01
CA LYS A 108 3.05 8.82 -6.91
C LYS A 108 4.46 9.30 -6.61
N MET A 109 5.26 9.59 -7.63
CA MET A 109 6.58 10.20 -7.45
C MET A 109 6.46 11.72 -7.62
N ARG A 110 6.84 12.47 -6.58
CA ARG A 110 6.58 13.92 -6.52
C ARG A 110 7.69 14.78 -7.10
N GLU A 111 8.92 14.32 -6.98
CA GLU A 111 10.08 15.18 -7.23
C GLU A 111 11.33 14.35 -7.50
N GLU A 112 12.07 14.77 -8.53
CA GLU A 112 13.47 14.42 -8.77
C GLU A 112 14.30 15.67 -8.47
N PHE A 113 14.93 15.74 -7.30
CA PHE A 113 15.87 16.82 -6.99
C PHE A 113 17.30 16.27 -6.98
N GLY A 114 18.01 16.46 -8.09
CA GLY A 114 19.37 15.94 -8.23
C GLY A 114 19.40 14.41 -8.11
N PRO A 115 20.21 13.82 -7.21
CA PRO A 115 20.31 12.38 -7.05
C PRO A 115 19.19 11.76 -6.19
N MET A 116 18.04 12.44 -6.03
CA MET A 116 17.00 12.02 -5.10
C MET A 116 15.65 11.84 -5.80
N LEU A 117 14.96 10.73 -5.49
CA LEU A 117 13.54 10.52 -5.84
C LEU A 117 12.68 10.44 -4.59
N THR A 118 11.54 11.11 -4.61
CA THR A 118 10.57 11.10 -3.50
C THR A 118 9.26 10.46 -3.95
N TYR A 119 8.87 9.37 -3.26
CA TYR A 119 7.60 8.68 -3.48
C TYR A 119 6.63 8.99 -2.34
N ALA A 120 5.41 9.36 -2.70
CA ALA A 120 4.29 9.53 -1.77
C ALA A 120 3.37 8.31 -1.85
N PHE A 121 2.82 7.93 -0.69
CA PHE A 121 1.86 6.83 -0.56
C PHE A 121 0.49 7.35 -0.13
N ASN A 122 -0.57 6.67 -0.58
CA ASN A 122 -1.96 7.01 -0.25
C ASN A 122 -2.37 6.63 1.19
N ARG A 123 -1.53 5.88 1.90
CA ARG A 123 -1.77 5.41 3.26
C ARG A 123 -0.45 5.33 4.02
N LYS A 124 -0.55 5.20 5.34
CA LYS A 124 0.59 5.09 6.25
C LYS A 124 1.44 3.86 5.92
N VAL A 125 2.74 4.07 5.74
CA VAL A 125 3.76 3.03 5.65
C VAL A 125 4.19 2.55 7.03
N THR A 126 4.08 1.24 7.22
CA THR A 126 4.42 0.53 8.45
C THR A 126 5.78 -0.17 8.33
N GLU A 127 6.30 -0.68 9.44
CA GLU A 127 7.51 -1.51 9.47
C GLU A 127 7.35 -2.78 8.64
N THR A 128 6.16 -3.40 8.66
CA THR A 128 5.87 -4.61 7.87
C THR A 128 5.93 -4.31 6.37
N GLU A 129 5.43 -3.16 5.95
CA GLU A 129 5.51 -2.76 4.54
C GLU A 129 6.91 -2.38 4.13
N ARG A 130 7.66 -1.68 4.98
CA ARG A 130 9.11 -1.48 4.76
C ARG A 130 9.79 -2.81 4.51
N ASP A 131 9.55 -3.81 5.37
CA ASP A 131 10.20 -5.11 5.26
C ASP A 131 9.79 -5.86 3.98
N THR A 132 8.54 -5.69 3.57
CA THR A 132 8.04 -6.24 2.30
C THR A 132 8.64 -5.53 1.10
N ILE A 133 8.80 -4.20 1.14
CA ILE A 133 9.49 -3.42 0.10
C ILE A 133 10.94 -3.89 -0.03
N ILE A 134 11.66 -4.03 1.09
CA ILE A 134 13.04 -4.52 1.06
C ILE A 134 13.11 -5.94 0.51
N SER A 135 12.24 -6.84 0.96
CA SER A 135 12.18 -8.23 0.43
C SER A 135 11.87 -8.26 -1.07
N GLY A 136 10.99 -7.37 -1.55
CA GLY A 136 10.68 -7.22 -2.98
C GLY A 136 11.88 -6.72 -3.79
N LEU A 137 12.64 -5.77 -3.25
CA LEU A 137 13.89 -5.29 -3.87
C LEU A 137 14.94 -6.41 -3.91
N GLU A 138 15.06 -7.20 -2.85
CA GLU A 138 15.96 -8.35 -2.80
C GLU A 138 15.62 -9.42 -3.83
N ALA A 139 14.34 -9.68 -4.05
CA ALA A 139 13.86 -10.61 -5.08
C ALA A 139 14.26 -10.18 -6.51
N VAL A 140 14.48 -8.87 -6.75
CA VAL A 140 14.94 -8.33 -8.04
C VAL A 140 16.46 -8.03 -8.05
N GLY A 141 17.21 -8.60 -7.11
CA GLY A 141 18.67 -8.61 -7.09
C GLY A 141 19.32 -7.35 -6.49
N VAL A 142 18.57 -6.57 -5.71
CA VAL A 142 19.13 -5.54 -4.83
C VAL A 142 19.60 -6.22 -3.54
N LYS A 143 20.71 -5.78 -2.93
CA LYS A 143 21.22 -6.36 -1.68
C LYS A 143 21.22 -5.32 -0.58
N THR A 144 20.68 -5.64 0.59
CA THR A 144 20.82 -4.77 1.75
C THR A 144 22.24 -4.83 2.30
N ILE A 145 22.85 -3.65 2.50
CA ILE A 145 24.23 -3.48 3.00
C ILE A 145 24.21 -3.02 4.45
N ASP A 146 23.33 -2.06 4.77
CA ASP A 146 23.15 -1.53 6.11
C ASP A 146 21.68 -1.24 6.37
N ARG A 147 21.26 -1.38 7.63
CA ARG A 147 19.86 -1.29 8.02
C ARG A 147 19.70 -0.66 9.39
N THR A 148 19.01 0.46 9.41
CA THR A 148 18.45 1.08 10.62
C THR A 148 16.92 0.96 10.59
N GLU A 149 16.24 1.56 11.57
CA GLU A 149 14.78 1.56 11.63
C GLU A 149 14.16 2.24 10.38
N LYS A 150 14.66 3.43 10.01
CA LYS A 150 14.05 4.27 8.96
C LYS A 150 14.93 4.40 7.71
N VAL A 151 16.20 4.07 7.80
CA VAL A 151 17.15 4.22 6.68
C VAL A 151 17.76 2.87 6.34
N ILE A 152 17.66 2.48 5.08
CA ILE A 152 18.20 1.24 4.54
C ILE A 152 19.16 1.58 3.41
N THR A 153 20.40 1.12 3.53
CA THR A 153 21.38 1.23 2.45
C THR A 153 21.38 -0.07 1.66
N VAL A 154 21.23 0.03 0.35
CA VAL A 154 21.17 -1.11 -0.56
C VAL A 154 22.16 -0.98 -1.72
N GLN A 155 22.48 -2.10 -2.36
CA GLN A 155 23.38 -2.17 -3.50
C GLN A 155 22.72 -2.93 -4.65
N LYS A 156 22.83 -2.41 -5.87
CA LYS A 156 22.46 -3.11 -7.10
C LYS A 156 23.61 -3.02 -8.11
N GLY A 157 24.29 -4.14 -8.36
CA GLY A 157 25.51 -4.13 -9.15
C GLY A 157 26.60 -3.30 -8.46
N SER A 158 27.11 -2.26 -9.13
CA SER A 158 28.06 -1.30 -8.54
C SER A 158 27.40 -0.11 -7.86
N ASP A 159 26.09 0.08 -8.04
CA ASP A 159 25.38 1.26 -7.56
C ASP A 159 24.90 1.06 -6.13
N MET A 160 25.01 2.11 -5.32
CA MET A 160 24.61 2.16 -3.92
C MET A 160 23.45 3.14 -3.77
N TRP A 161 22.37 2.72 -3.12
CA TRP A 161 21.21 3.57 -2.86
C TRP A 161 20.93 3.65 -1.37
N VAL A 162 20.48 4.80 -0.90
CA VAL A 162 20.03 5.01 0.47
C VAL A 162 18.54 5.30 0.46
N ILE A 163 17.76 4.45 1.12
CA ILE A 163 16.29 4.52 1.18
C ILE A 163 15.87 5.00 2.56
N THR A 164 15.20 6.14 2.63
CA THR A 164 14.67 6.71 3.87
C THR A 164 13.15 6.60 3.89
N PHE A 165 12.60 5.95 4.92
CA PHE A 165 11.16 5.71 5.07
C PHE A 165 10.51 6.70 6.05
N TYR A 166 9.35 7.22 5.66
CA TYR A 166 8.47 8.00 6.54
C TYR A 166 7.55 7.09 7.36
N LEU A 167 8.15 6.21 8.19
CA LEU A 167 7.42 5.19 8.95
C LEU A 167 6.45 5.79 9.97
N ASN A 168 5.24 5.23 10.00
CA ASN A 168 4.19 5.52 10.98
C ASN A 168 3.91 7.01 11.20
N ASN A 169 4.11 7.82 10.16
CA ASN A 169 3.90 9.25 10.23
C ASN A 169 2.44 9.58 9.85
N GLU A 170 1.78 10.35 10.69
CA GLU A 170 0.35 10.73 10.52
C GLU A 170 0.12 11.84 9.49
N GLN A 171 1.17 12.57 9.12
CA GLN A 171 1.10 13.77 8.28
C GLN A 171 1.57 13.51 6.85
N LYS A 172 2.56 12.63 6.68
CA LYS A 172 3.16 12.30 5.39
C LYS A 172 3.45 10.81 5.36
N SER A 173 3.22 10.18 4.21
CA SER A 173 3.65 8.81 4.00
C SER A 173 4.34 8.65 2.66
N GLY A 174 5.41 7.86 2.64
CA GLY A 174 6.30 7.82 1.51
C GLY A 174 7.67 7.24 1.85
N LEU A 175 8.55 7.34 0.86
CA LEU A 175 9.98 7.15 1.04
C LEU A 175 10.76 8.08 0.13
N GLU A 176 12.04 8.24 0.43
CA GLU A 176 13.03 8.93 -0.38
C GLU A 176 14.16 7.98 -0.70
N ILE A 177 14.72 8.10 -1.91
CA ILE A 177 15.87 7.33 -2.32
C ILE A 177 16.94 8.25 -2.91
N THR A 178 18.18 8.12 -2.44
CA THR A 178 19.36 8.80 -2.98
C THR A 178 20.36 7.80 -3.55
N PHE A 179 21.10 8.17 -4.62
CA PHE A 179 21.97 7.27 -5.40
C PHE A 179 23.16 7.98 -6.08
#